data_AF-A0A502WHS6-F1
#
_entry.id   AF-A0A502WHS6-F1
#
_cell.length_a   1.000
_cell.length_b   1.000
_cell.length_c   1.000
_cell.angle_alpha   90.00
_cell.angle_beta   90.00
_cell.angle_gamma   90.00
#
_symmetry.space_group_name_H-M   'P 1'
#
loop_
_entity.id
_entity.type
_entity.pdbx_description
1 polymer ?
#
loop_
_entity_poly.entity_id
_entity_poly.type
_entity_poly.pdbx_seq_one_letter_code
_entity_poly.pdbx_strand_id
1 'polypeptide(L)'
;MLKNRPVPREPLLDAEIHSEGFRQQREARRSALVEDYVELIADLIEDGNEARQVDIAARLGVAQPTVAKMLTRLCADGLVSRKPYRGVFLTEAGRKVAEESRIRHQTVEAFLRSLGVSAETARIDAEGIEHHVSAETLEAFRKAMTAR
;
A
#
# COMPACT_ATOMS: atom_id res chain seq x y z
N MET A 1 25.39 3.33 -40.43
CA MET A 1 24.29 2.33 -40.49
C MET A 1 24.57 1.23 -39.47
N LEU A 2 23.91 1.24 -38.31
CA LEU A 2 24.04 0.21 -37.28
C LEU A 2 23.20 -1.01 -37.69
N LYS A 3 23.85 -2.16 -37.91
CA LYS A 3 23.17 -3.42 -38.24
C LYS A 3 22.46 -3.94 -37.00
N ASN A 4 21.13 -4.03 -37.07
CA ASN A 4 20.30 -4.61 -36.02
C ASN A 4 20.58 -6.12 -35.95
N ARG A 5 21.45 -6.55 -35.02
CA ARG A 5 21.75 -7.97 -34.81
C ARG A 5 20.59 -8.57 -34.01
N PRO A 6 19.98 -9.68 -34.45
CA PRO A 6 18.92 -10.32 -33.66
C PRO A 6 19.51 -10.80 -32.33
N VAL A 7 18.88 -10.39 -31.22
CA VAL A 7 19.22 -10.89 -29.88
C VAL A 7 18.83 -12.38 -29.84
N PRO A 8 19.74 -13.30 -29.52
CA PRO A 8 19.41 -14.71 -29.36
C PRO A 8 18.30 -14.87 -28.32
N ARG A 9 17.24 -15.60 -28.66
CA ARG A 9 16.14 -15.87 -27.74
C ARG A 9 16.62 -16.95 -26.77
N GLU A 10 16.88 -16.58 -25.53
CA GLU A 10 17.16 -17.56 -24.48
C GLU A 10 15.98 -18.54 -24.34
N PRO A 11 16.25 -19.83 -24.05
CA PRO A 11 15.19 -20.79 -23.80
C PRO A 11 14.35 -20.32 -22.61
N LEU A 12 13.04 -20.56 -22.69
CA LEU A 12 12.13 -20.22 -21.59
C LEU A 12 12.59 -20.95 -20.31
N LEU A 13 12.62 -20.21 -19.20
CA LEU A 13 12.87 -20.77 -17.88
C LEU A 13 11.84 -21.87 -17.57
N ASP A 14 12.22 -22.77 -16.66
CA ASP A 14 11.30 -23.77 -16.11
C ASP A 14 10.01 -23.10 -15.60
N ALA A 15 8.87 -23.74 -15.84
CA ALA A 15 7.56 -23.16 -15.56
C ALA A 15 7.38 -22.82 -14.07
N GLU A 16 7.99 -23.60 -13.17
CA GLU A 16 7.94 -23.36 -11.73
C GLU A 16 8.69 -22.07 -11.38
N ILE A 17 9.95 -21.95 -11.80
CA ILE A 17 10.80 -20.77 -11.61
C ILE A 17 10.15 -19.52 -12.22
N HIS A 18 9.59 -19.65 -13.43
CA HIS A 18 8.90 -18.56 -14.09
C HIS A 18 7.66 -18.11 -13.30
N SER A 19 6.92 -19.05 -12.69
CA SER A 19 5.71 -18.75 -11.92
C SER A 19 6.00 -18.12 -10.55
N GLU A 20 7.15 -18.42 -9.94
CA GLU A 20 7.53 -17.96 -8.60
C GLU A 20 7.69 -16.43 -8.55
N GLY A 21 8.42 -15.85 -9.50
CA GLY A 21 8.59 -14.41 -9.58
C GLY A 21 7.24 -13.67 -9.71
N PHE A 22 6.33 -14.19 -10.55
CA PHE A 22 4.99 -13.64 -10.65
C PHE A 22 4.16 -13.83 -9.39
N ARG A 23 4.37 -14.92 -8.63
CA ARG A 23 3.68 -15.17 -7.36
C ARG A 23 4.10 -14.14 -6.32
N GLN A 24 5.41 -13.92 -6.18
CA GLN A 24 5.96 -12.94 -5.26
C GLN A 24 5.46 -11.52 -5.57
N GLN A 25 5.46 -11.12 -6.84
CA GLN A 25 4.93 -9.80 -7.25
C GLN A 25 3.43 -9.66 -6.94
N ARG A 26 2.63 -10.71 -7.18
CA ARG A 26 1.20 -10.69 -6.85
C ARG A 26 0.98 -10.60 -5.35
N GLU A 27 1.78 -11.28 -4.55
CA GLU A 27 1.69 -11.25 -3.08
C GLU A 27 2.08 -9.88 -2.52
N ALA A 28 3.15 -9.27 -3.02
CA ALA A 28 3.56 -7.92 -2.65
C ALA A 28 2.46 -6.89 -2.97
N ARG A 29 1.96 -6.88 -4.22
CA ARG A 29 0.86 -5.99 -4.64
C ARG A 29 -0.39 -6.18 -3.80
N ARG A 30 -0.68 -7.42 -3.41
CA ARG A 30 -1.84 -7.76 -2.59
C ARG A 30 -1.70 -7.30 -1.15
N SER A 31 -0.47 -7.28 -0.63
CA SER A 31 -0.17 -6.79 0.72
C SER A 31 -0.29 -5.27 0.76
N ALA A 32 0.28 -4.57 -0.22
CA ALA A 32 0.09 -3.13 -0.40
C ALA A 32 -1.40 -2.74 -0.44
N LEU A 33 -2.21 -3.44 -1.25
CA LEU A 33 -3.66 -3.20 -1.28
C LEU A 33 -4.38 -3.48 0.04
N VAL A 34 -3.87 -4.37 0.88
CA VAL A 34 -4.45 -4.59 2.22
C VAL A 34 -4.12 -3.40 3.11
N GLU A 35 -2.85 -2.97 3.11
CA GLU A 35 -2.32 -1.83 3.86
C GLU A 35 -3.07 -0.53 3.51
N ASP A 36 -3.21 -0.19 2.22
CA ASP A 36 -3.96 0.97 1.73
C ASP A 36 -5.40 1.01 2.29
N TYR A 37 -6.07 -0.15 2.30
CA TYR A 37 -7.46 -0.21 2.75
C TYR A 37 -7.58 -0.03 4.26
N VAL A 38 -6.72 -0.69 5.05
CA VAL A 38 -6.81 -0.59 6.51
C VAL A 38 -6.38 0.78 7.01
N GLU A 39 -5.38 1.40 6.36
CA GLU A 39 -4.95 2.77 6.65
C GLU A 39 -6.07 3.77 6.34
N LEU A 40 -6.66 3.71 5.15
CA LEU A 40 -7.77 4.59 4.79
C LEU A 40 -9.00 4.40 5.70
N ILE A 41 -9.29 3.17 6.11
CA ILE A 41 -10.38 2.91 7.08
C ILE A 41 -10.03 3.55 8.43
N ALA A 42 -8.77 3.47 8.89
CA ALA A 42 -8.32 4.13 10.12
C ALA A 42 -8.50 5.65 10.02
N ASP A 43 -8.04 6.27 8.92
CA ASP A 43 -8.17 7.71 8.65
C ASP A 43 -9.62 8.17 8.73
N LEU A 44 -10.53 7.46 8.06
CA LEU A 44 -11.95 7.81 8.06
C LEU A 44 -12.54 7.76 9.47
N ILE A 45 -12.15 6.77 10.27
CA ILE A 45 -12.63 6.61 11.65
C ILE A 45 -12.06 7.71 12.56
N GLU A 46 -10.77 8.04 12.41
CA GLU A 46 -10.08 9.08 13.19
C GLU A 46 -10.59 10.48 12.87
N ASP A 47 -10.99 10.75 11.63
CA ASP A 47 -11.65 11.99 11.20
C ASP A 47 -13.11 12.10 11.69
N GLY A 48 -13.56 11.18 12.54
CA GLY A 48 -14.90 11.16 13.13
C GLY A 48 -16.00 10.67 12.18
N ASN A 49 -15.63 10.14 11.01
CA ASN A 49 -16.55 9.59 10.04
C ASN A 49 -16.74 8.08 10.22
N GLU A 50 -17.85 7.56 9.72
CA GLU A 50 -17.98 6.12 9.51
C GLU A 50 -17.23 5.73 8.24
N ALA A 51 -16.43 4.67 8.27
CA ALA A 51 -15.81 4.14 7.06
C ALA A 51 -16.87 3.43 6.20
N ARG A 52 -17.49 4.18 5.28
CA ARG A 52 -18.52 3.66 4.37
C ARG A 52 -17.89 3.25 3.04
N GLN A 53 -18.45 2.21 2.43
CA GLN A 53 -17.98 1.67 1.16
C GLN A 53 -17.93 2.73 0.05
N VAL A 54 -18.87 3.68 0.04
CA VAL A 54 -18.94 4.76 -0.95
C VAL A 54 -17.76 5.73 -0.80
N ASP A 55 -17.40 6.06 0.44
CA ASP A 55 -16.31 6.98 0.77
C ASP A 55 -14.95 6.34 0.50
N ILE A 56 -14.80 5.05 0.82
CA ILE A 56 -13.61 4.25 0.52
C ILE A 56 -13.42 4.18 -1.01
N ALA A 57 -14.49 3.90 -1.75
CA ALA A 57 -14.43 3.83 -3.22
C ALA A 57 -13.99 5.15 -3.86
N ALA A 58 -14.55 6.28 -3.38
CA ALA A 58 -14.21 7.60 -3.88
C ALA A 58 -12.75 7.97 -3.60
N ARG A 59 -12.26 7.70 -2.38
CA ARG A 59 -10.89 8.05 -1.97
C ARG A 59 -9.81 7.16 -2.60
N LEU A 60 -10.09 5.88 -2.79
CA LEU A 60 -9.18 4.96 -3.50
C LEU A 60 -9.26 5.07 -5.03
N GLY A 61 -10.21 5.86 -5.57
CA GLY A 61 -10.40 5.97 -7.01
C GLY A 61 -10.83 4.66 -7.70
N VAL A 62 -11.53 3.78 -7.00
CA VAL A 62 -11.99 2.48 -7.53
C VAL A 62 -13.51 2.33 -7.45
N ALA A 63 -14.06 1.44 -8.26
CA ALA A 63 -15.50 1.17 -8.25
C ALA A 63 -15.95 0.49 -6.94
N GLN A 64 -17.16 0.80 -6.48
CA GLN A 64 -17.73 0.20 -5.26
C GLN A 64 -17.74 -1.34 -5.24
N PRO A 65 -17.99 -2.08 -6.35
CA PRO A 65 -17.87 -3.54 -6.34
C PRO A 65 -16.46 -4.04 -6.04
N THR A 66 -15.42 -3.31 -6.45
CA THR A 66 -14.03 -3.62 -6.10
C THR A 66 -13.81 -3.52 -4.60
N VAL A 67 -14.31 -2.43 -3.99
CA VAL A 67 -14.26 -2.24 -2.53
C VAL A 67 -15.06 -3.35 -1.82
N ALA A 68 -16.26 -3.69 -2.28
CA ALA A 68 -17.05 -4.77 -1.68
C ALA A 68 -16.28 -6.09 -1.63
N LYS A 69 -15.64 -6.45 -2.75
CA LYS A 69 -14.83 -7.67 -2.85
C LYS A 69 -13.65 -7.64 -1.87
N MET A 70 -12.96 -6.50 -1.79
CA MET A 70 -11.82 -6.35 -0.88
C MET A 70 -12.26 -6.38 0.59
N LEU A 71 -13.37 -5.73 0.95
CA LEU A 71 -13.92 -5.75 2.31
C LEU A 71 -14.32 -7.16 2.75
N THR A 72 -14.94 -7.95 1.87
CA THR A 72 -15.25 -9.37 2.16
C THR A 72 -13.98 -10.15 2.48
N ARG A 73 -12.92 -9.91 1.73
CA ARG A 73 -11.63 -10.53 1.99
C ARG A 73 -11.01 -10.08 3.31
N LEU A 74 -10.96 -8.77 3.58
CA LEU A 74 -10.43 -8.23 4.83
C LEU A 74 -11.20 -8.76 6.05
N CYS A 75 -12.51 -9.03 5.91
CA CYS A 75 -13.29 -9.72 6.94
C CYS A 75 -12.82 -11.16 7.15
N ALA A 76 -12.59 -11.90 6.06
CA ALA A 76 -12.09 -13.28 6.12
C ALA A 76 -10.66 -13.33 6.70
N ASP A 77 -9.83 -12.34 6.40
CA ASP A 77 -8.47 -12.18 6.94
C ASP A 77 -8.46 -11.63 8.38
N GLY A 78 -9.64 -11.32 8.96
CA GLY A 78 -9.78 -10.88 10.35
C GLY A 78 -9.30 -9.45 10.63
N LEU A 79 -9.09 -8.64 9.60
CA LEU A 79 -8.57 -7.26 9.71
C LEU A 79 -9.69 -6.23 9.89
N VAL A 80 -10.88 -6.51 9.36
CA VAL A 80 -12.04 -5.63 9.50
C VAL A 80 -13.28 -6.40 9.92
N SER A 81 -14.26 -5.67 10.46
CA SER A 81 -15.61 -6.16 10.72
C SER A 81 -16.62 -5.22 10.09
N ARG A 82 -17.76 -5.77 9.65
CA ARG A 82 -18.87 -4.99 9.07
C ARG A 82 -20.06 -5.07 10.01
N LYS A 83 -20.69 -3.92 10.29
CA LYS A 83 -21.95 -3.87 11.03
C LYS A 83 -23.06 -3.36 10.10
N PRO A 84 -24.24 -4.01 10.09
CA PRO A 84 -25.40 -3.48 9.38
C PRO A 84 -25.62 -2.01 9.75
N TYR A 85 -25.78 -1.16 8.74
CA TYR A 85 -26.07 0.28 8.87
C TYR A 85 -25.01 1.15 9.57
N ARG A 86 -23.83 0.61 9.93
CA ARG A 86 -22.78 1.35 10.67
C ARG A 86 -21.41 1.39 9.99
N GLY A 87 -21.29 0.88 8.76
CA GLY A 87 -20.04 0.89 8.00
C GLY A 87 -19.06 -0.23 8.37
N VAL A 88 -17.78 0.02 8.10
CA VAL A 88 -16.64 -0.88 8.32
C VAL A 88 -15.85 -0.43 9.54
N PHE A 89 -15.37 -1.37 10.35
CA PHE A 89 -14.53 -1.10 11.51
C PHE A 89 -13.27 -1.95 11.47
N LEU A 90 -12.15 -1.42 11.93
CA LEU A 90 -10.93 -2.21 12.13
C LEU A 90 -11.06 -3.12 13.34
N THR A 91 -10.58 -4.35 13.20
CA THR A 91 -10.26 -5.20 14.36
C THR A 91 -8.96 -4.72 15.00
N GLU A 92 -8.55 -5.35 16.09
CA GLU A 92 -7.24 -5.05 16.69
C GLU A 92 -6.08 -5.37 15.72
N ALA A 93 -6.18 -6.48 14.99
CA ALA A 93 -5.20 -6.85 13.97
C ALA A 93 -5.17 -5.82 12.83
N GLY A 94 -6.34 -5.36 12.36
CA GLY A 94 -6.43 -4.32 11.34
C GLY A 94 -5.84 -2.99 11.78
N ARG A 95 -6.09 -2.56 13.03
CA ARG A 95 -5.49 -1.35 13.60
C ARG A 95 -3.97 -1.42 13.61
N LYS A 96 -3.40 -2.57 14.00
CA LYS A 96 -1.95 -2.75 14.01
C LYS A 96 -1.35 -2.62 12.61
N VAL A 97 -1.95 -3.24 11.61
CA VAL A 97 -1.48 -3.13 10.21
C VAL A 97 -1.61 -1.69 9.70
N ALA A 98 -2.72 -1.02 10.01
CA ALA A 98 -2.91 0.39 9.64
C ALA A 98 -1.85 1.30 10.26
N GLU A 99 -1.54 1.12 11.55
CA GLU A 99 -0.51 1.90 12.24
C GLU A 99 0.88 1.65 11.64
N GLU A 100 1.23 0.38 11.37
CA GLU A 100 2.51 0.03 10.74
C GLU A 100 2.64 0.65 9.33
N SER A 101 1.56 0.63 8.53
CA SER A 101 1.50 1.28 7.22
C SER A 101 1.68 2.79 7.34
N ARG A 102 0.91 3.42 8.23
CA ARG A 102 0.95 4.87 8.48
C ARG A 102 2.35 5.34 8.88
N ILE A 103 3.02 4.61 9.77
CA ILE A 103 4.40 4.93 10.19
C ILE A 103 5.36 4.91 9.00
N ARG A 104 5.19 3.95 8.07
CA ARG A 104 6.02 3.87 6.86
C ARG A 104 5.74 5.05 5.93
N HIS A 105 4.49 5.33 5.62
CA HIS A 105 4.06 6.48 4.83
C HIS A 105 4.64 7.79 5.38
N GLN A 106 4.42 8.05 6.68
CA GLN A 106 4.90 9.27 7.35
C GLN A 106 6.43 9.38 7.34
N THR A 107 7.14 8.25 7.47
CA THR A 107 8.61 8.25 7.40
C THR A 107 9.09 8.66 6.00
N VAL A 108 8.44 8.14 4.95
CA VAL A 108 8.75 8.51 3.55
C VAL A 108 8.38 9.97 3.28
N GLU A 109 7.18 10.41 3.67
CA GLU A 109 6.73 11.81 3.50
C GLU A 109 7.72 12.77 4.18
N ALA A 110 8.05 12.52 5.46
CA ALA A 110 8.96 13.35 6.22
C ALA A 110 10.36 13.41 5.57
N PHE A 111 10.83 12.28 5.06
CA PHE A 111 12.11 12.22 4.36
C PHE A 111 12.07 13.06 3.07
N LEU A 112 11.05 12.91 2.23
CA LEU A 112 10.89 13.71 1.00
C LEU A 112 10.83 15.20 1.32
N ARG A 113 10.10 15.60 2.37
CA ARG A 113 10.06 16.99 2.84
C ARG A 113 11.42 17.48 3.30
N SER A 114 12.23 16.64 3.95
CA SER A 114 13.59 16.99 4.38
C SER A 114 14.54 17.26 3.21
N LEU A 115 14.22 16.75 2.02
CA LEU A 115 14.91 17.03 0.75
C LEU A 115 14.44 18.33 0.07
N GLY A 116 13.42 19.00 0.62
CA GLY A 116 12.85 20.23 0.07
C GLY A 116 11.65 20.03 -0.85
N VAL A 117 11.08 18.82 -0.92
CA VAL A 117 9.82 18.57 -1.64
C VAL A 117 8.66 19.27 -0.90
N SER A 118 7.73 19.86 -1.67
CA SER A 118 6.56 20.52 -1.10
C SER A 118 5.71 19.55 -0.27
N ALA A 119 4.98 20.03 0.73
CA ALA A 119 4.18 19.14 1.58
C ALA A 119 3.10 18.36 0.79
N GLU A 120 2.48 18.99 -0.19
CA GLU A 120 1.48 18.35 -1.05
C GLU A 120 2.10 17.26 -1.93
N THR A 121 3.20 17.59 -2.63
CA THR A 121 3.92 16.62 -3.48
C THR A 121 4.49 15.47 -2.65
N ALA A 122 5.08 15.75 -1.49
CA ALA A 122 5.68 14.72 -0.64
C ALA A 122 4.63 13.73 -0.12
N ARG A 123 3.41 14.18 0.18
CA ARG A 123 2.30 13.31 0.58
C ARG A 123 1.85 12.42 -0.57
N ILE A 124 1.63 13.00 -1.75
CA ILE A 124 1.20 12.27 -2.95
C ILE A 124 2.27 11.26 -3.38
N ASP A 125 3.54 11.65 -3.33
CA ASP A 125 4.64 10.79 -3.76
C ASP A 125 4.97 9.72 -2.71
N ALA A 126 4.79 10.00 -1.42
CA ALA A 126 4.97 8.99 -0.38
C ALA A 126 4.03 7.81 -0.63
N GLU A 127 2.77 8.11 -0.90
CA GLU A 127 1.74 7.14 -1.31
C GLU A 127 2.24 6.27 -2.48
N GLY A 128 2.37 4.97 -2.25
CA GLY A 128 2.90 4.00 -3.19
C GLY A 128 4.42 3.82 -3.12
N ILE A 129 5.21 4.84 -2.79
CA ILE A 129 6.65 4.67 -2.52
C ILE A 129 6.82 3.81 -1.27
N GLU A 130 6.03 4.03 -0.22
CA GLU A 130 6.20 3.28 1.03
C GLU A 130 6.13 1.76 0.83
N HIS A 131 5.33 1.26 -0.11
CA HIS A 131 5.22 -0.18 -0.42
C HIS A 131 6.48 -0.79 -1.07
N HIS A 132 7.36 0.05 -1.62
CA HIS A 132 8.57 -0.36 -2.33
C HIS A 132 9.86 -0.08 -1.53
N VAL A 133 9.75 0.57 -0.38
CA VAL A 133 10.89 0.90 0.48
C VAL A 133 11.18 -0.27 1.43
N SER A 134 12.37 -0.86 1.35
CA SER A 134 12.77 -1.91 2.29
C SER A 134 12.88 -1.37 3.73
N ALA A 135 12.85 -2.27 4.72
CA ALA A 135 13.06 -1.86 6.12
C ALA A 135 14.43 -1.18 6.34
N GLU A 136 15.47 -1.63 5.63
CA GLU A 136 16.80 -1.03 5.67
C GLU A 136 16.80 0.41 5.12
N THR A 137 16.17 0.61 3.95
CA THR A 137 16.05 1.94 3.35
C THR A 137 15.22 2.89 4.22
N LEU A 138 14.13 2.40 4.81
CA LEU A 138 13.30 3.18 5.72
C LEU A 138 14.09 3.64 6.96
N GLU A 139 14.94 2.77 7.50
CA GLU A 139 15.81 3.11 8.62
C GLU A 139 16.90 4.13 8.22
N ALA A 140 17.44 4.02 7.01
CA ALA A 140 18.36 5.03 6.47
C ALA A 140 17.70 6.41 6.35
N PHE A 141 16.43 6.48 5.93
CA PHE A 141 15.66 7.72 5.90
C PHE A 141 15.54 8.35 7.29
N ARG A 142 15.18 7.56 8.31
CA ARG A 142 15.09 8.04 9.70
C ARG A 142 16.40 8.63 10.19
N LYS A 143 17.50 7.90 9.99
CA LYS A 143 18.84 8.35 10.40
C LYS A 143 19.24 9.66 9.72
N ALA A 144 18.99 9.78 8.41
CA ALA A 144 19.31 10.98 7.64
C ALA A 144 18.55 12.23 8.12
N MET A 145 17.31 12.06 8.64
CA MET A 145 16.54 13.17 9.21
C MET A 145 17.03 13.59 10.60
N THR A 146 17.52 12.66 11.41
CA THR A 146 18.01 12.93 12.78
C THR A 146 19.45 13.44 12.86
N ALA A 147 20.26 13.24 11.81
CA ALA A 147 21.68 13.56 11.81
C ALA A 147 22.01 15.06 11.55
N ARG A 148 21.09 15.97 11.92
CA ARG A 148 21.25 17.43 11.74
C ARG A 148 21.41 18.15 13.06
#